data_AF-A0A3C2AEI2-F1
#
_entry.id   AF-A0A3C2AEI2-F1
#
_cell.length_a   1.000
_cell.length_b   1.000
_cell.length_c   1.000
_cell.angle_alpha   90.00
_cell.angle_beta   90.00
_cell.angle_gamma   90.00
#
_symmetry.space_group_name_H-M   'P 1'
#
loop_
_entity.id
_entity.type
_entity.pdbx_description
1 polymer ?
#
loop_
_entity_poly.entity_id
_entity_poly.type
_entity_poly.pdbx_seq_one_letter_code
_entity_poly.pdbx_strand_id
1 'polypeptide(L)'
;MIAFSQNAPSDKVEAMLNKGIFDNIFHNFEIKTVSQINPLDIINEHWDKIKVIRFKRKVKSIIDCAKSFELIHDKYGSFKTLLSDIPKGLKSKTDVESFWKGFNDLKKIMGDVKMPFFRSSTSLLHLLLHIGFPCIKPDLIVMRVAKKIGIVDFEKGERNLLQSVKVIQLYSVDKDIKPSIVDLYLLIYGGQRWAMQFVTKSFYENKR
;
A
#
# COMPACT_ATOMS: atom_id res chain seq x y z
N MET A 1 -6.03 -4.97 1.35
CA MET A 1 -5.43 -4.35 0.14
C MET A 1 -5.66 -5.14 -1.17
N ILE A 2 -5.43 -6.45 -1.21
CA ILE A 2 -5.61 -7.25 -2.45
C ILE A 2 -7.05 -7.16 -2.99
N ALA A 3 -8.05 -7.26 -2.11
CA ALA A 3 -9.47 -7.16 -2.45
C ALA A 3 -9.81 -5.86 -3.20
N PHE A 4 -9.33 -4.71 -2.69
CA PHE A 4 -9.56 -3.37 -3.24
C PHE A 4 -8.74 -3.03 -4.50
N SER A 5 -7.74 -3.85 -4.87
CA SER A 5 -6.85 -3.53 -6.00
C SER A 5 -7.56 -3.65 -7.36
N GLN A 6 -6.95 -3.10 -8.42
CA GLN A 6 -7.39 -3.29 -9.82
C GLN A 6 -8.84 -2.85 -10.07
N ASN A 7 -9.20 -1.65 -9.59
CA ASN A 7 -10.49 -1.01 -9.77
C ASN A 7 -11.68 -1.84 -9.25
N ALA A 8 -11.49 -2.61 -8.17
CA ALA A 8 -12.62 -3.23 -7.48
C ALA A 8 -13.53 -2.14 -6.89
N PRO A 9 -14.87 -2.29 -6.94
CA PRO A 9 -15.80 -1.31 -6.39
C PRO A 9 -15.66 -1.25 -4.86
N SER A 10 -15.00 -0.21 -4.36
CA SER A 10 -14.57 -0.12 -2.95
C SER A 10 -15.73 -0.26 -1.96
N ASP A 11 -16.87 0.37 -2.25
CA ASP A 11 -18.12 0.30 -1.47
C ASP A 11 -18.63 -1.13 -1.32
N LYS A 12 -18.67 -1.88 -2.42
CA LYS A 12 -19.15 -3.27 -2.40
C LYS A 12 -18.12 -4.22 -1.78
N VAL A 13 -16.83 -3.97 -1.98
CA VAL A 13 -15.76 -4.74 -1.31
C VAL A 13 -15.85 -4.54 0.20
N GLU A 14 -16.00 -3.30 0.66
CA GLU A 14 -16.15 -2.97 2.08
C GLU A 14 -17.40 -3.62 2.68
N ALA A 15 -18.56 -3.55 2.01
CA ALA A 15 -19.78 -4.21 2.46
C ALA A 15 -19.63 -5.74 2.59
N MET A 16 -18.84 -6.37 1.71
CA MET A 16 -18.54 -7.80 1.79
C MET A 16 -17.58 -8.12 2.94
N LEU A 17 -16.54 -7.30 3.15
CA LEU A 17 -15.60 -7.46 4.26
C LEU A 17 -16.30 -7.30 5.62
N ASN A 18 -17.15 -6.30 5.77
CA ASN A 18 -17.90 -6.03 7.01
C ASN A 18 -18.88 -7.14 7.39
N LYS A 19 -19.26 -8.00 6.44
CA LYS A 19 -20.07 -9.21 6.69
C LYS A 19 -19.23 -10.42 7.16
N GLY A 20 -17.92 -10.26 7.33
CA GLY A 20 -17.00 -11.34 7.70
C GLY A 20 -16.84 -12.42 6.63
N ILE A 21 -17.29 -12.17 5.39
CA ILE A 21 -17.28 -13.20 4.32
C ILE A 21 -15.84 -13.63 4.02
N PHE A 22 -14.92 -12.66 3.93
CA PHE A 22 -13.50 -12.94 3.68
C PHE A 22 -12.85 -13.65 4.85
N ASP A 23 -13.11 -13.18 6.07
CA ASP A 23 -12.53 -13.75 7.28
C ASP A 23 -12.95 -15.22 7.41
N ASN A 24 -14.23 -15.54 7.20
CA ASN A 24 -14.71 -16.91 7.23
C ASN A 24 -14.09 -17.79 6.13
N ILE A 25 -14.05 -17.31 4.89
CA ILE A 25 -13.51 -18.08 3.74
C ILE A 25 -12.01 -18.33 3.88
N PHE A 26 -11.27 -17.37 4.42
CA PHE A 26 -9.82 -17.45 4.60
C PHE A 26 -9.42 -17.70 6.06
N HIS A 27 -10.28 -18.34 6.85
CA HIS A 27 -9.98 -18.78 8.22
C HIS A 27 -9.31 -17.69 9.09
N ASN A 28 -9.91 -16.51 9.13
CA ASN A 28 -9.41 -15.30 9.81
C ASN A 28 -7.96 -14.93 9.43
N PHE A 29 -7.54 -15.29 8.22
CA PHE A 29 -6.19 -15.12 7.69
C PHE A 29 -5.10 -15.80 8.55
N GLU A 30 -5.42 -16.90 9.23
CA GLU A 30 -4.41 -17.71 9.93
C GLU A 30 -3.44 -18.29 8.89
N ILE A 31 -2.16 -17.93 9.03
CA ILE A 31 -1.15 -18.12 7.97
C ILE A 31 -0.99 -19.59 7.63
N LYS A 32 -0.87 -20.47 8.64
CA LYS A 32 -0.65 -21.90 8.42
C LYS A 32 -1.85 -22.57 7.75
N THR A 33 -3.05 -22.15 8.09
CA THR A 33 -4.28 -22.68 7.49
C THR A 33 -4.38 -22.21 6.05
N VAL A 34 -4.24 -20.91 5.80
CA VAL A 34 -4.41 -20.32 4.47
C VAL A 34 -3.33 -20.78 3.49
N SER A 35 -2.11 -21.01 3.93
CA SER A 35 -1.01 -21.47 3.07
C SER A 35 -1.27 -22.85 2.46
N GLN A 36 -2.06 -23.70 3.13
CA GLN A 36 -2.36 -25.06 2.67
C GLN A 36 -3.61 -25.15 1.78
N ILE A 37 -4.39 -24.08 1.68
CA ILE A 37 -5.62 -24.07 0.87
C ILE A 37 -5.27 -24.16 -0.62
N ASN A 38 -6.01 -25.00 -1.34
CA ASN A 38 -5.99 -24.99 -2.79
C ASN A 38 -6.89 -23.83 -3.31
N PRO A 39 -6.35 -22.88 -4.11
CA PRO A 39 -7.12 -21.75 -4.61
C PRO A 39 -8.37 -22.14 -5.42
N LEU A 40 -8.35 -23.29 -6.09
CA LEU A 40 -9.48 -23.75 -6.90
C LEU A 40 -10.70 -24.10 -6.06
N ASP A 41 -10.50 -24.64 -4.86
CA ASP A 41 -11.59 -25.04 -3.96
C ASP A 41 -12.38 -23.80 -3.52
N ILE A 42 -11.67 -22.75 -3.08
CA ILE A 42 -12.28 -21.44 -2.76
C ILE A 42 -13.00 -20.82 -3.96
N ILE A 43 -12.41 -20.94 -5.15
CA ILE A 43 -13.03 -20.41 -6.37
C ILE A 43 -14.32 -21.18 -6.71
N ASN A 44 -14.31 -22.50 -6.59
CA ASN A 44 -15.47 -23.32 -6.97
C ASN A 44 -16.61 -23.16 -5.95
N GLU A 45 -16.28 -23.10 -4.66
CA GLU A 45 -17.28 -23.09 -3.59
C GLU A 45 -17.78 -21.69 -3.21
N HIS A 46 -16.95 -20.66 -3.42
CA HIS A 46 -17.22 -19.34 -2.82
C HIS A 46 -17.15 -18.17 -3.80
N TRP A 47 -16.81 -18.38 -5.09
CA TRP A 47 -16.61 -17.27 -6.02
C TRP A 47 -17.80 -16.33 -6.10
N ASP A 48 -19.03 -16.81 -6.10
CA ASP A 48 -20.21 -15.94 -6.16
C ASP A 48 -20.35 -14.99 -4.96
N LYS A 49 -19.84 -15.39 -3.79
CA LYS A 49 -19.83 -14.56 -2.57
C LYS A 49 -18.74 -13.49 -2.64
N ILE A 50 -17.65 -13.75 -3.36
CA ILE A 50 -16.44 -12.90 -3.37
C ILE A 50 -16.13 -12.25 -4.72
N LYS A 51 -16.94 -12.47 -5.76
CA LYS A 51 -16.70 -11.98 -7.13
C LYS A 51 -16.57 -10.47 -7.25
N VAL A 52 -17.01 -9.73 -6.22
CA VAL A 52 -16.81 -8.27 -6.09
C VAL A 52 -15.32 -7.87 -6.15
N ILE A 53 -14.40 -8.75 -5.78
CA ILE A 53 -12.95 -8.51 -5.95
C ILE A 53 -12.48 -8.59 -7.41
N ARG A 54 -13.39 -8.90 -8.35
CA ARG A 54 -13.27 -8.92 -9.81
C ARG A 54 -12.47 -10.08 -10.41
N PHE A 55 -11.34 -10.46 -9.82
CA PHE A 55 -10.42 -11.41 -10.45
C PHE A 55 -10.13 -12.64 -9.58
N LYS A 56 -10.43 -13.85 -10.09
CA LYS A 56 -10.14 -15.13 -9.43
C LYS A 56 -8.68 -15.30 -9.02
N ARG A 57 -7.73 -14.78 -9.82
CA ARG A 57 -6.29 -14.81 -9.48
C ARG A 57 -5.93 -14.14 -8.14
N LYS A 58 -6.80 -13.26 -7.62
CA LYS A 58 -6.60 -12.65 -6.30
C LYS A 58 -6.76 -13.65 -5.17
N VAL A 59 -7.62 -14.67 -5.32
CA VAL A 59 -7.73 -15.79 -4.38
C VAL A 59 -6.39 -16.50 -4.28
N LYS A 60 -5.83 -16.89 -5.42
CA LYS A 60 -4.47 -17.47 -5.49
C LYS A 60 -3.43 -16.55 -4.85
N SER A 61 -3.51 -15.25 -5.09
CA SER A 61 -2.55 -14.29 -4.53
C SER A 61 -2.63 -14.17 -3.00
N ILE A 62 -3.82 -14.31 -2.40
CA ILE A 62 -3.99 -14.32 -0.94
C ILE A 62 -3.30 -15.55 -0.35
N ILE A 63 -3.52 -16.72 -0.95
CA ILE A 63 -2.89 -17.99 -0.54
C ILE A 63 -1.37 -17.93 -0.74
N ASP A 64 -0.91 -17.45 -1.89
CA ASP A 64 0.53 -17.27 -2.17
C ASP A 64 1.16 -16.27 -1.18
N CYS A 65 0.43 -15.24 -0.73
CA CYS A 65 0.90 -14.35 0.34
C CYS A 65 1.12 -15.10 1.66
N ALA A 66 0.17 -15.97 2.06
CA ALA A 66 0.33 -16.79 3.27
C ALA A 66 1.57 -17.70 3.18
N LYS A 67 1.78 -18.35 2.03
CA LYS A 67 3.00 -19.15 1.77
C LYS A 67 4.27 -18.32 1.87
N SER A 68 4.29 -17.11 1.29
CA SER A 68 5.43 -16.20 1.42
C SER A 68 5.66 -15.75 2.86
N PHE A 69 4.61 -15.62 3.68
CA PHE A 69 4.76 -15.30 5.11
C PHE A 69 5.37 -16.45 5.91
N GLU A 70 5.05 -17.71 5.59
CA GLU A 70 5.73 -18.87 6.19
C GLU A 70 7.22 -18.85 5.86
N LEU A 71 7.58 -18.62 4.60
CA LEU A 71 8.99 -18.48 4.20
C LEU A 71 9.69 -17.33 4.93
N ILE A 72 8.98 -16.23 5.21
CA ILE A 72 9.52 -15.13 6.00
C ILE A 72 9.73 -15.54 7.45
N HIS A 73 8.77 -16.26 8.03
CA HIS A 73 8.86 -16.77 9.40
C HIS A 73 10.07 -17.71 9.55
N ASP A 74 10.21 -18.66 8.63
CA ASP A 74 11.29 -19.67 8.69
C ASP A 74 12.68 -19.05 8.50
N LYS A 75 12.82 -18.08 7.60
CA LYS A 75 14.13 -17.49 7.26
C LYS A 75 14.52 -16.28 8.10
N TYR A 76 13.55 -15.50 8.56
CA TYR A 76 13.77 -14.19 9.18
C TYR A 76 13.04 -14.03 10.52
N GLY A 77 12.37 -15.08 11.00
CA GLY A 77 11.64 -15.11 12.27
C GLY A 77 10.25 -14.47 12.18
N SER A 78 10.15 -13.20 11.79
CA SER A 78 8.83 -12.56 11.65
C SER A 78 8.85 -11.40 10.66
N PHE A 79 7.69 -11.08 10.09
CA PHE A 79 7.56 -9.86 9.28
C PHE A 79 7.87 -8.60 10.08
N LYS A 80 7.57 -8.58 11.38
CA LYS A 80 7.92 -7.46 12.28
C LYS A 80 9.43 -7.28 12.39
N THR A 81 10.19 -8.37 12.41
CA THR A 81 11.67 -8.34 12.42
C THR A 81 12.20 -7.64 11.17
N LEU A 82 11.61 -7.91 10.01
CA LEU A 82 12.01 -7.23 8.76
C LEU A 82 11.75 -5.72 8.74
N LEU A 83 10.94 -5.21 9.68
CA LEU A 83 10.59 -3.81 9.77
C LEU A 83 11.39 -3.06 10.86
N SER A 84 12.23 -3.75 11.64
CA SER A 84 12.94 -3.13 12.78
C SER A 84 13.86 -1.99 12.36
N ASP A 85 14.44 -2.11 11.17
CA ASP A 85 15.50 -1.22 10.68
C ASP A 85 14.93 -0.03 9.90
N ILE A 86 13.60 0.03 9.73
CA ILE A 86 12.92 1.15 9.12
C ILE A 86 12.48 2.11 10.23
N PRO A 87 12.88 3.39 10.21
CA PRO A 87 12.43 4.38 11.19
C PRO A 87 10.91 4.58 11.13
N LYS A 88 10.26 4.61 12.31
CA LYS A 88 8.83 4.91 12.46
C LYS A 88 8.49 6.41 12.50
N GLY A 89 9.51 7.26 12.54
CA GLY A 89 9.40 8.70 12.47
C GLY A 89 10.59 9.28 11.73
N LEU A 90 10.44 10.49 11.21
CA LEU A 90 11.51 11.21 10.51
C LEU A 90 11.69 12.55 11.21
N LYS A 91 12.88 12.77 11.79
CA LYS A 91 13.27 14.04 12.43
C LYS A 91 14.45 14.70 11.74
N SER A 92 15.16 13.95 10.89
CA SER A 92 16.37 14.38 10.22
C SER A 92 16.46 13.81 8.81
N LYS A 93 17.38 14.37 8.00
CA LYS A 93 17.71 13.81 6.68
C LYS A 93 18.29 12.39 6.79
N THR A 94 19.04 12.11 7.86
CA THR A 94 19.60 10.78 8.14
C THR A 94 18.52 9.73 8.42
N ASP A 95 17.41 10.12 9.04
CA ASP A 95 16.26 9.22 9.20
C ASP A 95 15.63 8.87 7.85
N VAL A 96 15.55 9.85 6.93
CA VAL A 96 15.05 9.62 5.56
C VAL A 96 15.97 8.63 4.84
N GLU A 97 17.28 8.79 4.95
CA GLU A 97 18.25 7.85 4.36
C GLU A 97 18.14 6.45 4.95
N SER A 98 18.02 6.34 6.28
CA SER A 98 17.80 5.07 6.98
C SER A 98 16.50 4.38 6.55
N PHE A 99 15.42 5.15 6.40
CA PHE A 99 14.15 4.66 5.85
C PHE A 99 14.34 4.03 4.48
N TRP A 100 15.03 4.71 3.56
CA TRP A 100 15.23 4.21 2.20
C TRP A 100 16.15 3.00 2.15
N LYS A 101 17.15 2.91 3.03
CA LYS A 101 17.98 1.71 3.17
C LYS A 101 17.13 0.51 3.57
N GLY A 102 16.41 0.61 4.69
CA GLY A 102 15.55 -0.48 5.17
C GLY A 102 14.41 -0.82 4.19
N PHE A 103 13.86 0.18 3.50
CA PHE A 103 12.87 -0.04 2.43
C PHE A 103 13.43 -0.89 1.28
N ASN A 104 14.64 -0.59 0.82
CA ASN A 104 15.27 -1.32 -0.28
C ASN A 104 15.62 -2.76 0.13
N ASP A 105 16.09 -2.95 1.35
CA ASP A 105 16.36 -4.28 1.91
C ASP A 105 15.07 -5.10 2.01
N LEU A 106 14.00 -4.50 2.56
CA LEU A 106 12.67 -5.13 2.62
C LEU A 106 12.16 -5.49 1.22
N LYS A 107 12.28 -4.58 0.25
CA LYS A 107 11.82 -4.81 -1.13
C LYS A 107 12.56 -5.97 -1.79
N LYS A 108 13.87 -6.10 -1.56
CA LYS A 108 14.66 -7.23 -2.04
C LYS A 108 14.13 -8.54 -1.46
N ILE A 109 13.90 -8.59 -0.15
CA ILE A 109 13.34 -9.78 0.52
C ILE A 109 11.95 -10.12 -0.03
N MET A 110 11.06 -9.13 -0.24
CA MET A 110 9.74 -9.35 -0.87
C MET A 110 9.87 -9.93 -2.28
N GLY A 111 10.92 -9.55 -3.03
CA GLY A 111 11.31 -10.13 -4.31
C GLY A 111 11.69 -11.59 -4.19
N ASP A 112 12.60 -11.90 -3.28
CA ASP A 112 13.20 -13.22 -3.09
C ASP A 112 12.16 -14.27 -2.65
N VAL A 113 11.24 -13.90 -1.74
CA VAL A 113 10.13 -14.78 -1.32
C VAL A 113 8.94 -14.76 -2.28
N LYS A 114 9.07 -14.06 -3.41
CA LYS A 114 8.04 -13.90 -4.46
C LYS A 114 6.70 -13.36 -3.94
N MET A 115 6.72 -12.50 -2.92
CA MET A 115 5.54 -11.98 -2.26
C MET A 115 4.56 -11.34 -3.28
N PRO A 116 3.32 -11.83 -3.40
CA PRO A 116 2.34 -11.23 -4.30
C PRO A 116 2.09 -9.75 -3.97
N PHE A 117 1.94 -8.91 -5.00
CA PHE A 117 1.73 -7.44 -4.93
C PHE A 117 2.87 -6.61 -4.31
N PHE A 118 3.49 -7.06 -3.22
CA PHE A 118 4.48 -6.31 -2.43
C PHE A 118 5.90 -6.29 -2.98
N ARG A 119 6.11 -6.88 -4.17
CA ARG A 119 7.33 -6.70 -4.97
C ARG A 119 7.45 -5.31 -5.58
N SER A 120 6.32 -4.65 -5.80
CA SER A 120 6.28 -3.31 -6.40
C SER A 120 6.47 -2.23 -5.35
N SER A 121 7.25 -1.20 -5.66
CA SER A 121 7.50 -0.07 -4.76
C SER A 121 6.22 0.61 -4.31
N THR A 122 5.27 0.86 -5.22
CA THR A 122 3.99 1.50 -4.89
C THR A 122 3.17 0.69 -3.88
N SER A 123 3.05 -0.63 -4.06
CA SER A 123 2.24 -1.47 -3.15
C SER A 123 2.94 -1.67 -1.81
N LEU A 124 4.27 -1.76 -1.80
CA LEU A 124 5.04 -1.86 -0.56
C LEU A 124 4.98 -0.55 0.25
N LEU A 125 5.16 0.60 -0.41
CA LEU A 125 4.97 1.91 0.25
C LEU A 125 3.54 2.09 0.78
N HIS A 126 2.54 1.60 0.05
CA HIS A 126 1.15 1.61 0.51
C HIS A 126 0.95 0.75 1.77
N LEU A 127 1.59 -0.42 1.84
CA LEU A 127 1.58 -1.26 3.04
C LEU A 127 2.22 -0.51 4.22
N LEU A 128 3.41 0.05 4.01
CA LEU A 128 4.15 0.77 5.04
C LEU A 128 3.37 1.98 5.57
N LEU A 129 2.76 2.77 4.69
CA LEU A 129 1.87 3.86 5.06
C LEU A 129 0.70 3.36 5.93
N HIS A 130 0.03 2.28 5.52
CA HIS A 130 -1.11 1.72 6.25
C HIS A 130 -0.75 1.21 7.65
N ILE A 131 0.46 0.70 7.86
CA ILE A 131 0.93 0.24 9.18
C ILE A 131 1.68 1.35 9.96
N GLY A 132 1.61 2.60 9.48
CA GLY A 132 2.03 3.80 10.22
C GLY A 132 3.47 4.27 9.99
N PHE A 133 4.16 3.79 8.96
CA PHE A 133 5.48 4.31 8.62
C PHE A 133 5.40 5.69 7.96
N PRO A 134 6.43 6.53 8.12
CA PRO A 134 6.44 7.92 7.68
C PRO A 134 6.77 8.02 6.18
N CYS A 135 5.88 7.53 5.33
CA CYS A 135 5.97 7.66 3.88
C CYS A 135 4.60 8.03 3.31
N ILE A 136 4.51 8.04 1.99
CA ILE A 136 3.26 8.26 1.27
C ILE A 136 3.11 7.19 0.19
N LYS A 137 1.91 7.05 -0.35
CA LYS A 137 1.68 6.21 -1.51
C LYS A 137 1.85 7.04 -2.78
N PRO A 138 2.80 6.70 -3.67
CA PRO A 138 2.96 7.41 -4.94
C PRO A 138 1.92 6.90 -5.95
N ASP A 139 0.64 7.17 -5.71
CA ASP A 139 -0.43 6.87 -6.66
C ASP A 139 -0.52 7.91 -7.77
N LEU A 140 -1.39 7.67 -8.76
CA LEU A 140 -1.50 8.54 -9.93
C LEU A 140 -1.85 9.99 -9.56
N ILE A 141 -2.61 10.22 -8.49
CA ILE A 141 -3.01 11.56 -8.07
C ILE A 141 -1.81 12.27 -7.45
N VAL A 142 -1.12 11.62 -6.51
CA VAL A 142 0.11 12.14 -5.92
C VAL A 142 1.15 12.44 -7.00
N MET A 143 1.32 11.54 -7.98
CA MET A 143 2.29 11.71 -9.06
C MET A 143 1.92 12.84 -10.03
N ARG A 144 0.63 13.05 -10.32
CA ARG A 144 0.16 14.22 -11.09
C ARG A 144 0.48 15.52 -10.38
N VAL A 145 0.26 15.57 -9.06
CA VAL A 145 0.61 16.76 -8.27
C VAL A 145 2.12 16.96 -8.24
N ALA A 146 2.90 15.90 -8.00
CA ALA A 146 4.36 15.95 -8.00
C ALA A 146 4.91 16.49 -9.34
N LYS A 147 4.35 16.07 -10.47
CA LYS A 147 4.68 16.64 -11.78
C LYS A 147 4.29 18.10 -11.88
N LYS A 148 3.06 18.46 -11.50
CA LYS A 148 2.54 19.83 -11.60
C LYS A 148 3.37 20.84 -10.79
N ILE A 149 3.90 20.43 -9.63
CA ILE A 149 4.72 21.28 -8.76
C ILE A 149 6.23 21.13 -9.02
N GLY A 150 6.63 20.41 -10.07
CA GLY A 150 8.03 20.33 -10.53
C GLY A 150 8.93 19.39 -9.74
N ILE A 151 8.40 18.43 -8.96
CA ILE A 151 9.22 17.41 -8.26
C ILE A 151 9.77 16.38 -9.25
N VAL A 152 9.01 16.05 -10.30
CA VAL A 152 9.37 15.08 -11.36
C VAL A 152 8.88 15.55 -12.71
N ASP A 153 9.56 15.14 -13.79
CA ASP A 153 9.16 15.50 -15.16
C ASP A 153 7.97 14.66 -15.66
N PHE A 154 7.87 13.41 -15.20
CA PHE A 154 6.86 12.44 -15.65
C PHE A 154 6.19 11.72 -14.47
N GLU A 155 4.89 11.46 -14.59
CA GLU A 155 4.07 10.78 -13.58
C GLU A 155 4.43 9.29 -13.41
N LYS A 156 5.09 8.71 -14.41
CA LYS A 156 5.42 7.28 -14.48
C LYS A 156 6.92 7.06 -14.29
N GLY A 157 7.28 5.82 -13.97
CA GLY A 157 8.66 5.37 -13.82
C GLY A 157 9.05 5.23 -12.35
N GLU A 158 9.73 4.12 -12.03
CA GLU A 158 10.10 3.80 -10.65
C GLU A 158 10.93 4.90 -9.99
N ARG A 159 11.93 5.42 -10.70
CA ARG A 159 12.76 6.53 -10.21
C ARG A 159 11.91 7.74 -9.79
N ASN A 160 10.92 8.12 -10.58
CA ASN A 160 10.05 9.26 -10.30
C ASN A 160 9.12 9.00 -9.10
N LEU A 161 8.58 7.79 -8.99
CA LEU A 161 7.78 7.37 -7.83
C LEU A 161 8.59 7.49 -6.54
N LEU A 162 9.80 6.93 -6.52
CA LEU A 162 10.67 6.96 -5.35
C LEU A 162 11.16 8.38 -5.01
N GLN A 163 11.53 9.16 -6.03
CA GLN A 163 11.93 10.56 -5.89
C GLN A 163 10.82 11.40 -5.27
N SER A 164 9.57 11.24 -5.73
CA SER A 164 8.43 11.99 -5.20
C SER A 164 8.24 11.73 -3.71
N VAL A 165 8.28 10.46 -3.30
CA VAL A 165 8.14 10.08 -1.88
C VAL A 165 9.30 10.63 -1.06
N LYS A 166 10.54 10.53 -1.57
CA LYS A 166 11.73 11.04 -0.87
C LYS A 166 11.69 12.55 -0.68
N VAL A 167 11.31 13.31 -1.71
CA VAL A 167 11.18 14.77 -1.62
C VAL A 167 10.10 15.16 -0.62
N ILE A 168 8.97 14.45 -0.59
CA ILE A 168 7.89 14.72 0.36
C ILE A 168 8.30 14.37 1.80
N GLN A 169 9.07 13.31 2.01
CA GLN A 169 9.68 13.01 3.32
C GLN A 169 10.66 14.10 3.76
N LEU A 170 11.50 14.60 2.86
CA LEU A 170 12.43 15.69 3.18
C LEU A 170 11.69 16.99 3.51
N TYR A 171 10.64 17.32 2.75
CA TYR A 171 9.75 18.44 3.06
C TYR A 171 9.07 18.28 4.42
N SER A 172 8.61 17.06 4.73
CA SER A 172 7.99 16.71 6.02
C SER A 172 8.95 16.95 7.19
N VAL A 173 10.22 16.59 7.03
CA VAL A 173 11.27 16.88 8.03
C VAL A 173 11.52 18.39 8.15
N ASP A 174 11.63 19.12 7.04
CA ASP A 174 11.88 20.58 7.04
C ASP A 174 10.75 21.38 7.70
N LYS A 175 9.50 20.93 7.52
CA LYS A 175 8.31 21.62 8.05
C LYS A 175 7.81 21.07 9.38
N ASP A 176 8.43 20.02 9.92
CA ASP A 176 7.96 19.30 11.09
C ASP A 176 6.49 18.84 10.95
N ILE A 177 6.15 18.29 9.77
CA ILE A 177 4.81 17.79 9.44
C ILE A 177 4.93 16.31 9.12
N LYS A 178 3.97 15.49 9.56
CA LYS A 178 3.96 14.06 9.22
C LYS A 178 3.72 13.85 7.72
N PRO A 179 4.45 12.93 7.04
CA PRO A 179 4.22 12.64 5.62
C PRO A 179 2.77 12.28 5.27
N SER A 180 2.04 11.59 6.17
CA SER A 180 0.62 11.26 5.96
C SER A 180 -0.30 12.48 5.90
N ILE A 181 0.06 13.57 6.58
CA ILE A 181 -0.67 14.84 6.49
C ILE A 181 -0.39 15.49 5.13
N VAL A 182 0.87 15.48 4.68
CA VAL A 182 1.24 15.98 3.35
C VAL A 182 0.55 15.17 2.25
N ASP A 183 0.47 13.85 2.38
CA ASP A 183 -0.28 12.96 1.48
C ASP A 183 -1.73 13.41 1.35
N LEU A 184 -2.42 13.64 2.48
CA LEU A 184 -3.80 14.14 2.47
C LEU A 184 -3.93 15.47 1.71
N TYR A 185 -3.02 16.43 1.94
CA TYR A 185 -3.01 17.69 1.19
C TYR A 185 -2.82 17.47 -0.31
N LEU A 186 -1.94 16.56 -0.72
CA LEU A 186 -1.72 16.24 -2.13
C LEU A 186 -2.96 15.58 -2.76
N LEU A 187 -3.63 14.68 -2.02
CA LEU A 187 -4.86 14.02 -2.48
C LEU A 187 -6.03 14.99 -2.61
N ILE A 188 -6.20 15.90 -1.64
CA ILE A 188 -7.14 17.04 -1.72
C ILE A 188 -6.78 17.89 -2.93
N TYR A 189 -5.51 18.27 -3.07
CA TYR A 189 -5.07 19.16 -4.14
C TYR A 189 -5.26 18.52 -5.53
N GLY A 190 -5.02 17.21 -5.66
CA GLY A 190 -5.22 16.44 -6.87
C GLY A 190 -6.68 16.05 -7.16
N GLY A 191 -7.62 16.42 -6.28
CA GLY A 191 -9.06 16.19 -6.49
C GLY A 191 -9.48 14.73 -6.32
N GLN A 192 -8.82 13.98 -5.43
CA GLN A 192 -9.27 12.62 -5.12
C GLN A 192 -10.64 12.65 -4.45
N ARG A 193 -11.61 11.95 -5.03
CA ARG A 193 -13.02 11.97 -4.60
C ARG A 193 -13.23 11.77 -3.09
N TRP A 194 -12.54 10.81 -2.50
CA TRP A 194 -12.61 10.57 -1.05
C TRP A 194 -11.99 11.70 -0.22
N ALA A 195 -10.90 12.30 -0.69
CA ALA A 195 -10.23 13.38 0.02
C ALA A 195 -11.02 14.71 -0.06
N MET A 196 -11.81 14.91 -1.13
CA MET A 196 -12.63 16.12 -1.32
C MET A 196 -13.62 16.37 -0.18
N GLN A 197 -14.05 15.33 0.56
CA GLN A 197 -15.00 15.49 1.67
C GLN A 197 -14.42 16.28 2.85
N PHE A 198 -13.09 16.43 2.93
CA PHE A 198 -12.41 17.15 4.01
C PHE A 198 -12.28 18.66 3.76
N VAL A 199 -12.77 19.17 2.62
CA VAL A 199 -12.73 20.60 2.28
C VAL A 199 -14.06 21.08 1.72
N THR A 200 -14.29 22.39 1.78
CA THR A 200 -15.48 23.03 1.19
C THR A 200 -15.39 23.04 -0.34
N LYS A 201 -16.54 23.10 -1.02
CA LYS A 201 -16.61 23.22 -2.49
C LYS A 201 -15.82 24.43 -3.03
N SER A 202 -15.83 25.54 -2.28
CA SER A 202 -15.12 26.77 -2.62
C SER A 202 -13.61 26.59 -2.80
N PHE A 203 -12.98 25.60 -2.14
CA PHE A 203 -11.57 25.28 -2.35
C PHE A 203 -11.25 24.92 -3.81
N TYR A 204 -12.18 24.25 -4.50
CA TYR A 204 -12.01 23.84 -5.90
C TYR A 204 -12.49 24.90 -6.90
N GLU A 205 -13.37 25.79 -6.49
CA GLU A 205 -13.85 26.90 -7.32
C GLU A 205 -12.76 27.97 -7.50
N ASN A 206 -11.96 28.20 -6.47
CA ASN A 206 -10.85 29.17 -6.47
C ASN A 206 -9.55 28.66 -7.13
N LYS A 207 -9.58 27.50 -7.81
CA LYS A 207 -8.41 26.90 -8.47
C LYS A 207 -8.25 27.26 -9.95
N ARG A 208 -9.08 28.17 -10.47
CA ARG A 208 -8.97 28.69 -11.84
C ARG A 208 -7.88 29.74 -11.94
#